data_AF-A0ABD5S7E4-F1
#
_entry.id   AF-A0ABD5S7E4-F1
#
_cell.length_a   1.000
_cell.length_b   1.000
_cell.length_c   1.000
_cell.angle_alpha   90.00
_cell.angle_beta   90.00
_cell.angle_gamma   90.00
#
_symmetry.space_group_name_H-M   'P 1'
#
loop_
_entity.id
_entity.type
_entity.pdbx_description
1 polymer ?
#
loop_
_entity_poly.entity_id
_entity_poly.type
_entity_poly.pdbx_seq_one_letter_code
_entity_poly.pdbx_strand_id
1 'polypeptide(L)'
;MAQSPPQSGQPPIQQLQTVANLLENPGLARIYAYILQQGPTTVSEIVDELDIPQGTTYDYVQNLETAGLVQKTREQRPYGYDAESIALMLSADGETQTITPALIAAVARREKDTDIDVYIERHGLDGLAVALEYAYEYVDGTVNHRITARELDLSPLEAEIILQALEPVATEYADAAA
;
A
#
# COMPACT_ATOMS: atom_id res chain seq x y z
N MET A 1 -14.50 -22.91 10.94
CA MET A 1 -13.38 -21.98 11.21
C MET A 1 -14.00 -20.62 11.47
N ALA A 2 -13.66 -19.99 12.59
CA ALA A 2 -14.25 -18.72 12.99
C ALA A 2 -13.73 -17.63 12.04
N GLN A 3 -14.65 -16.99 11.31
CA GLN A 3 -14.35 -15.74 10.62
C GLN A 3 -14.14 -14.69 11.71
N SER A 4 -12.91 -14.16 11.79
CA SER A 4 -12.64 -12.95 12.57
C SER A 4 -13.61 -11.85 12.12
N PRO A 5 -14.20 -11.06 13.03
CA PRO A 5 -15.02 -9.93 12.62
C PRO A 5 -14.14 -8.91 11.89
N PRO A 6 -14.63 -8.23 10.83
CA PRO A 6 -13.91 -7.11 10.25
C PRO A 6 -13.73 -6.02 11.34
N GLN A 7 -12.49 -5.61 11.56
CA GLN A 7 -12.14 -4.57 12.55
C GLN A 7 -12.57 -3.16 12.14
N SER A 8 -13.08 -2.95 10.92
CA SER A 8 -13.66 -1.68 10.51
C SER A 8 -15.19 -1.77 10.56
N GLY A 9 -15.85 -0.90 11.34
CA GLY A 9 -17.32 -0.76 11.40
C GLY A 9 -17.98 -0.28 10.10
N GLN A 10 -17.27 -0.33 8.98
CA GLN A 10 -17.66 0.16 7.67
C GLN A 10 -18.33 -0.96 6.85
N PRO A 11 -19.44 -0.68 6.15
CA PRO A 11 -20.08 -1.64 5.26
C PRO A 11 -19.10 -2.18 4.18
N PRO A 12 -19.18 -3.48 3.80
CA PRO A 12 -18.21 -4.10 2.90
C PRO A 12 -18.03 -3.39 1.54
N ILE A 13 -19.12 -2.88 0.96
CA ILE A 13 -19.06 -2.14 -0.32
C ILE A 13 -18.30 -0.84 -0.18
N GLN A 14 -18.45 -0.14 0.95
CA GLN A 14 -17.72 1.09 1.19
C GLN A 14 -16.23 0.78 1.45
N GLN A 15 -15.93 -0.30 2.16
CA GLN A 15 -14.55 -0.76 2.36
C GLN A 15 -13.87 -1.08 1.03
N LEU A 16 -14.57 -1.77 0.12
CA LEU A 16 -14.10 -2.02 -1.24
C LEU A 16 -13.84 -0.71 -2.01
N GLN A 17 -14.78 0.25 -1.98
CA GLN A 17 -14.61 1.54 -2.64
C GLN A 17 -13.40 2.32 -2.10
N THR A 18 -13.21 2.30 -0.79
CA THR A 18 -12.06 2.93 -0.13
C THR A 18 -10.74 2.34 -0.62
N VAL A 19 -10.64 1.00 -0.65
CA VAL A 19 -9.44 0.30 -1.13
C VAL A 19 -9.21 0.55 -2.63
N ALA A 20 -10.26 0.50 -3.45
CA ALA A 20 -10.15 0.80 -4.88
C ALA A 20 -9.61 2.22 -5.13
N ASN A 21 -10.10 3.22 -4.40
CA ASN A 21 -9.63 4.59 -4.52
C ASN A 21 -8.14 4.73 -4.13
N LEU A 22 -7.67 4.00 -3.12
CA LEU A 22 -6.25 3.94 -2.77
C LEU A 22 -5.41 3.32 -3.90
N LEU A 23 -5.89 2.24 -4.52
CA LEU A 23 -5.16 1.59 -5.61
C LEU A 23 -5.15 2.41 -6.91
N GLU A 24 -6.17 3.24 -7.13
CA GLU A 24 -6.30 4.07 -8.33
C GLU A 24 -5.59 5.43 -8.20
N ASN A 25 -5.32 5.91 -6.97
CA ASN A 25 -4.76 7.22 -6.71
C ASN A 25 -3.45 7.11 -5.90
N PRO A 26 -2.27 7.11 -6.56
CA PRO A 26 -0.98 7.02 -5.89
C PRO A 26 -0.75 8.12 -4.86
N GLY A 27 -1.16 9.36 -5.13
CA GLY A 27 -1.04 10.47 -4.17
C GLY A 27 -1.84 10.25 -2.89
N LEU A 28 -3.06 9.73 -2.98
CA LEU A 28 -3.88 9.35 -1.83
C LEU A 28 -3.23 8.19 -1.06
N ALA A 29 -2.74 7.17 -1.77
CA ALA A 29 -2.04 6.03 -1.19
C ALA A 29 -0.75 6.44 -0.47
N ARG A 30 0.00 7.42 -1.00
CA ARG A 30 1.21 7.97 -0.37
C ARG A 30 0.90 8.61 0.97
N ILE A 31 -0.16 9.42 1.04
CA ILE A 31 -0.58 10.03 2.31
C ILE A 31 -1.04 8.95 3.30
N TYR A 32 -1.85 7.99 2.84
CA TYR A 32 -2.28 6.88 3.71
C TYR A 32 -1.10 6.09 4.27
N ALA A 33 -0.18 5.64 3.42
CA ALA A 33 0.99 4.87 3.82
C ALA A 33 1.89 5.68 4.77
N TYR A 34 2.10 6.97 4.49
CA TYR A 34 2.88 7.85 5.36
C TYR A 34 2.24 8.02 6.75
N ILE A 35 0.93 8.29 6.83
CA ILE A 35 0.24 8.43 8.12
C ILE A 35 0.27 7.10 8.88
N LEU A 36 0.08 5.96 8.20
CA LEU A 36 0.11 4.64 8.83
C LEU A 36 1.47 4.31 9.45
N GLN A 37 2.56 4.81 8.86
CA GLN A 37 3.91 4.50 9.30
C GLN A 37 4.49 5.53 10.28
N GLN A 38 4.17 6.81 10.08
CA GLN A 38 4.74 7.93 10.84
C GLN A 38 3.73 8.57 11.80
N GLY A 39 2.51 8.07 11.85
CA GLY A 39 1.45 8.56 12.72
C GLY A 39 1.84 8.50 14.20
N PRO A 40 1.35 9.44 15.03
CA PRO A 40 0.52 10.59 14.66
C PRO A 40 1.30 11.73 13.97
N THR A 41 0.76 12.29 12.87
CA THR A 41 1.37 13.38 12.07
C THR A 41 0.38 14.52 11.80
N THR A 42 0.87 15.70 11.43
CA THR A 42 0.06 16.87 11.01
C THR A 42 0.06 17.05 9.49
N VAL A 43 -0.93 17.78 8.95
CA VAL A 43 -0.97 18.11 7.51
C VAL A 43 0.28 18.87 7.04
N SER A 44 0.84 19.73 7.88
CA SER A 44 2.08 20.46 7.54
C SER A 44 3.26 19.51 7.37
N GLU A 45 3.45 18.55 8.28
CA GLU A 45 4.51 17.54 8.17
C GLU A 45 4.31 16.66 6.92
N ILE A 46 3.07 16.30 6.58
CA ILE A 46 2.78 15.55 5.36
C ILE A 46 3.16 16.34 4.10
N VAL A 47 2.86 17.64 4.05
CA VAL A 47 3.22 18.51 2.91
C VAL A 47 4.74 18.60 2.76
N ASP A 48 5.44 18.80 3.87
CA ASP A 48 6.89 18.97 3.88
C ASP A 48 7.62 17.70 3.41
N GLU A 49 7.12 16.52 3.78
CA GLU A 49 7.76 15.23 3.47
C GLU A 49 7.38 14.69 2.09
N LEU A 50 6.09 14.76 1.70
CA LEU A 50 5.61 14.06 0.51
C LEU A 50 5.65 14.87 -0.79
N ASP A 51 5.98 16.16 -0.72
CA ASP A 51 6.01 17.05 -1.89
C ASP A 51 4.64 17.04 -2.63
N ILE A 52 3.55 16.98 -1.86
CA ILE A 52 2.17 17.05 -2.36
C ILE A 52 1.63 18.46 -2.08
N PRO A 53 0.98 19.13 -3.07
CA PRO A 53 0.43 20.46 -2.86
C PRO A 53 -0.51 20.53 -1.65
N GLN A 54 -0.36 21.56 -0.82
CA GLN A 54 -1.08 21.68 0.44
C GLN A 54 -2.61 21.51 0.33
N GLY A 55 -3.24 22.10 -0.69
CA GLY A 55 -4.67 21.94 -0.92
C GLY A 55 -5.07 20.47 -1.15
N THR A 56 -4.32 19.78 -2.00
CA THR A 56 -4.49 18.34 -2.28
C THR A 56 -4.25 17.50 -1.03
N THR A 57 -3.26 17.84 -0.20
CA THR A 57 -3.01 17.13 1.06
C THR A 57 -4.21 17.25 2.01
N TYR A 58 -4.80 18.44 2.15
CA TYR A 58 -6.02 18.61 2.95
C TYR A 58 -7.19 17.80 2.39
N ASP A 59 -7.40 17.83 1.07
CA ASP A 59 -8.47 17.08 0.41
C ASP A 59 -8.31 15.57 0.63
N TYR A 60 -7.09 15.05 0.47
CA TYR A 60 -6.79 13.63 0.65
C TYR A 60 -6.89 13.19 2.11
N VAL A 61 -6.38 13.97 3.07
CA VAL A 61 -6.57 13.66 4.49
C VAL A 61 -8.05 13.65 4.87
N GLN A 62 -8.85 14.59 4.34
CA GLN A 62 -10.29 14.62 4.56
C GLN A 62 -11.00 13.40 3.93
N ASN A 63 -10.56 12.98 2.74
CA ASN A 63 -11.08 11.78 2.08
C ASN A 63 -10.80 10.53 2.92
N LEU A 64 -9.57 10.39 3.45
CA LEU A 64 -9.19 9.29 4.33
C LEU A 64 -9.96 9.31 5.67
N GLU A 65 -10.17 10.51 6.25
CA GLU A 65 -10.97 10.68 7.46
C GLU A 65 -12.44 10.29 7.23
N THR A 66 -13.01 10.72 6.10
CA THR A 66 -14.39 10.36 5.72
C THR A 66 -14.53 8.86 5.45
N ALA A 67 -13.50 8.25 4.89
CA ALA A 67 -13.43 6.81 4.67
C ALA A 67 -13.12 6.01 5.95
N GLY A 68 -12.92 6.67 7.10
CA GLY A 68 -12.62 6.01 8.38
C GLY A 68 -11.20 5.44 8.49
N LEU A 69 -10.32 5.69 7.52
CA LEU A 69 -8.94 5.20 7.52
C LEU A 69 -7.99 6.06 8.35
N VAL A 70 -8.36 7.32 8.57
CA VAL A 70 -7.55 8.28 9.33
C VAL A 70 -8.43 8.93 10.39
N GLN A 71 -7.90 9.10 11.59
CA GLN A 71 -8.61 9.71 12.71
C GLN A 71 -7.79 10.84 13.31
N LYS A 72 -8.48 11.90 13.76
CA LYS A 72 -7.85 12.97 14.53
C LYS A 72 -7.43 12.44 15.90
N THR A 73 -6.17 12.61 16.25
CA THR A 73 -5.65 12.24 17.57
C THR A 73 -5.80 13.34 18.62
N ARG A 74 -6.09 14.57 18.20
CA ARG A 74 -6.26 15.73 19.07
C ARG A 74 -7.31 16.69 18.51
N GLU A 75 -8.04 17.36 19.40
CA GLU A 75 -9.10 18.32 19.05
C GLU A 75 -8.59 19.76 18.82
N GLN A 76 -7.31 20.02 19.10
CA GLN A 76 -6.71 21.35 18.99
C GLN A 76 -5.73 21.43 17.82
N ARG A 77 -5.59 22.63 17.24
CA ARG A 77 -4.67 22.87 16.13
C ARG A 77 -3.21 22.97 16.60
N PRO A 78 -2.24 22.52 15.79
CA PRO A 78 -2.44 21.75 14.55
C PRO A 78 -3.01 20.36 14.86
N TYR A 79 -3.99 19.92 14.05
CA TYR A 79 -4.61 18.59 14.22
C TYR A 79 -3.58 17.51 13.90
N GLY A 80 -3.45 16.54 14.82
CA GLY A 80 -2.71 15.31 14.56
C GLY A 80 -3.64 14.25 13.97
N TYR A 81 -3.09 13.41 13.10
CA TYR A 81 -3.78 12.36 12.36
C TYR A 81 -3.02 11.06 12.51
N ASP A 82 -3.76 9.98 12.74
CA ASP A 82 -3.25 8.62 12.82
C ASP A 82 -4.11 7.72 11.93
N ALA A 83 -3.53 6.66 11.37
CA ALA A 83 -4.22 5.81 10.41
C ALA A 83 -4.49 4.41 10.97
N GLU A 84 -5.59 3.83 10.53
CA GLU A 84 -5.92 2.44 10.80
C GLU A 84 -5.51 1.56 9.61
N SER A 85 -4.91 0.41 9.92
CA SER A 85 -4.54 -0.58 8.91
C SER A 85 -5.80 -1.17 8.28
N ILE A 86 -5.87 -1.16 6.95
CA ILE A 86 -6.95 -1.81 6.20
C ILE A 86 -6.40 -3.00 5.42
N ALA A 87 -7.05 -4.15 5.61
CA ALA A 87 -6.87 -5.33 4.78
C ALA A 87 -8.22 -5.75 4.20
N LEU A 88 -8.26 -6.05 2.91
CA LEU A 88 -9.47 -6.49 2.21
C LEU A 88 -9.18 -7.75 1.41
N MET A 89 -9.87 -8.83 1.72
CA MET A 89 -9.82 -10.07 0.96
C MET A 89 -10.93 -10.06 -0.09
N LEU A 90 -10.55 -10.23 -1.35
CA LEU A 90 -11.45 -10.32 -2.50
C LEU A 90 -11.38 -11.73 -3.07
N SER A 91 -12.55 -12.29 -3.38
CA SER A 91 -12.64 -13.58 -4.06
C SER A 91 -13.52 -13.43 -5.30
N ALA A 92 -12.97 -13.77 -6.47
CA ALA A 92 -13.66 -13.74 -7.76
C ALA A 92 -13.22 -14.95 -8.60
N ASP A 93 -14.16 -15.60 -9.28
CA ASP A 93 -13.89 -16.72 -10.20
C ASP A 93 -13.01 -17.86 -9.63
N GLY A 94 -13.06 -18.06 -8.30
CA GLY A 94 -12.30 -19.10 -7.60
C GLY A 94 -10.89 -18.67 -7.17
N GLU A 95 -10.47 -17.47 -7.52
CA GLU A 95 -9.23 -16.85 -7.07
C GLU A 95 -9.50 -15.97 -5.84
N THR A 96 -8.50 -15.83 -4.97
CA THR A 96 -8.60 -14.98 -3.78
C THR A 96 -7.34 -14.14 -3.65
N GLN A 97 -7.52 -12.83 -3.57
CA GLN A 97 -6.45 -11.86 -3.37
C GLN A 97 -6.69 -11.08 -2.10
N THR A 98 -5.64 -10.90 -1.29
CA THR A 98 -5.69 -9.99 -0.14
C THR A 98 -4.98 -8.70 -0.50
N ILE A 99 -5.69 -7.58 -0.38
CA ILE A 99 -5.13 -6.25 -0.50
C ILE A 99 -4.68 -5.81 0.89
N THR A 100 -3.38 -5.62 1.04
CA THR A 100 -2.72 -5.28 2.31
C THR A 100 -2.22 -3.84 2.30
N PRO A 101 -1.89 -3.24 3.47
CA PRO A 101 -1.23 -1.95 3.51
C PRO A 101 0.08 -1.92 2.74
N ALA A 102 0.82 -3.03 2.71
CA ALA A 102 2.06 -3.15 1.94
C ALA A 102 1.82 -3.06 0.44
N LEU A 103 0.76 -3.70 -0.08
CA LEU A 103 0.38 -3.57 -1.49
C LEU A 103 -0.03 -2.12 -1.82
N ILE A 104 -0.78 -1.46 -0.93
CA ILE A 104 -1.15 -0.05 -1.07
C ILE A 104 0.12 0.83 -1.07
N ALA A 105 1.08 0.56 -0.20
CA ALA A 105 2.36 1.28 -0.14
C ALA A 105 3.22 1.04 -1.38
N ALA A 106 3.19 -0.15 -1.98
CA ALA A 106 3.84 -0.41 -3.27
C ALA A 106 3.19 0.43 -4.38
N VAL A 107 1.86 0.45 -4.46
CA VAL A 107 1.12 1.28 -5.45
C VAL A 107 1.38 2.78 -5.24
N ALA A 108 1.50 3.22 -3.98
CA ALA A 108 1.83 4.60 -3.64
C ALA A 108 3.14 5.08 -4.29
N ARG A 109 4.09 4.18 -4.54
CA ARG A 109 5.39 4.52 -5.14
C ARG A 109 5.32 4.73 -6.65
N ARG A 110 4.24 4.33 -7.32
CA ARG A 110 4.08 4.37 -8.79
C ARG A 110 4.49 5.70 -9.44
N GLU A 111 4.16 6.85 -8.84
CA GLU A 111 4.51 8.16 -9.42
C GLU A 111 5.99 8.55 -9.25
N LYS A 112 6.70 7.93 -8.32
CA LYS A 112 8.09 8.27 -7.96
C LYS A 112 9.09 7.16 -8.32
N ASP A 113 8.59 5.96 -8.61
CA ASP A 113 9.36 4.78 -8.99
C ASP A 113 8.84 4.25 -10.34
N THR A 114 9.60 4.56 -11.40
CA THR A 114 9.25 4.16 -12.77
C THR A 114 9.28 2.65 -12.98
N ASP A 115 10.09 1.92 -12.21
CA ASP A 115 10.18 0.48 -12.35
C ASP A 115 8.91 -0.21 -11.83
N ILE A 116 8.36 0.28 -10.71
CA ILE A 116 7.04 -0.15 -10.21
C ILE A 116 5.93 0.22 -11.22
N ASP A 117 5.95 1.43 -11.77
CA ASP A 117 4.94 1.87 -12.75
C ASP A 117 4.93 0.97 -13.98
N VAL A 118 6.09 0.77 -14.60
CA VAL A 118 6.25 -0.09 -15.78
C VAL A 118 5.86 -1.54 -15.48
N TYR A 119 6.17 -2.05 -14.29
CA TYR A 119 5.77 -3.39 -13.89
C TYR A 119 4.25 -3.53 -13.76
N ILE A 120 3.58 -2.57 -13.11
CA ILE A 120 2.11 -2.53 -13.01
C ILE A 120 1.47 -2.43 -14.40
N GLU A 121 2.02 -1.64 -15.32
CA GLU A 121 1.51 -1.53 -16.69
C GLU A 121 1.55 -2.87 -17.46
N ARG A 122 2.55 -3.70 -17.20
CA ARG A 122 2.73 -5.00 -17.87
C ARG A 122 1.98 -6.14 -17.21
N HIS A 123 1.99 -6.18 -15.88
CA HIS A 123 1.56 -7.33 -15.08
C HIS A 123 0.33 -7.05 -14.21
N GLY A 124 -0.16 -5.82 -14.18
CA GLY A 124 -1.29 -5.39 -13.37
C GLY A 124 -0.97 -5.37 -11.87
N LEU A 125 -2.00 -5.09 -11.07
CA LEU A 125 -1.89 -5.06 -9.61
C LEU A 125 -1.78 -6.47 -9.01
N ASP A 126 -2.38 -7.47 -9.63
CA ASP A 126 -2.25 -8.87 -9.18
C ASP A 126 -0.81 -9.35 -9.36
N GLY A 127 -0.18 -9.02 -10.51
CA GLY A 127 1.23 -9.31 -10.72
C GLY A 127 2.15 -8.58 -9.73
N LEU A 128 1.81 -7.34 -9.36
CA LEU A 128 2.52 -6.59 -8.31
C LEU A 128 2.36 -7.25 -6.94
N ALA A 129 1.17 -7.72 -6.61
CA ALA A 129 0.91 -8.40 -5.34
C ALA A 129 1.75 -9.66 -5.19
N VAL A 130 1.83 -10.48 -6.25
CA VAL A 130 2.71 -11.66 -6.27
C VAL A 130 4.18 -11.26 -6.22
N ALA A 131 4.61 -10.23 -6.96
CA ALA A 131 5.99 -9.76 -6.90
C ALA A 131 6.40 -9.28 -5.49
N LEU A 132 5.46 -8.68 -4.75
CA LEU A 132 5.67 -8.26 -3.37
C LEU A 132 5.86 -9.45 -2.42
N GLU A 133 5.17 -10.58 -2.64
CA GLU A 133 5.43 -11.82 -1.91
C GLU A 133 6.88 -12.30 -2.10
N TYR A 134 7.36 -12.31 -3.35
CA TYR A 134 8.77 -12.63 -3.64
C TYR A 134 9.75 -11.59 -3.10
N ALA A 135 9.34 -10.32 -2.97
CA ALA A 135 10.18 -9.29 -2.36
C ALA A 135 10.39 -9.54 -0.86
N TYR A 136 9.39 -10.05 -0.13
CA TYR A 136 9.58 -10.50 1.25
C TYR A 136 10.56 -11.66 1.34
N GLU A 137 10.40 -12.69 0.50
CA GLU A 137 11.31 -13.82 0.45
C GLU A 137 12.74 -13.40 0.05
N TYR A 138 12.87 -12.38 -0.81
CA TYR A 138 14.15 -11.83 -1.23
C TYR A 138 14.84 -11.10 -0.08
N VAL A 139 14.11 -10.29 0.70
CA VAL A 139 14.61 -9.63 1.91
C VAL A 139 15.03 -10.66 2.98
N ASP A 140 14.28 -11.76 3.14
CA ASP A 140 14.65 -12.87 4.04
C ASP A 140 15.80 -13.74 3.50
N GLY A 141 16.23 -13.51 2.24
CA GLY A 141 17.31 -14.24 1.59
C GLY A 141 16.96 -15.68 1.19
N THR A 142 15.67 -16.04 1.19
CA THR A 142 15.19 -17.37 0.81
C THR A 142 15.06 -17.53 -0.71
N VAL A 143 14.87 -16.42 -1.43
CA VAL A 143 14.93 -16.38 -2.90
C VAL A 143 15.92 -15.35 -3.42
N ASN A 144 16.26 -15.47 -4.70
CA ASN A 144 17.03 -14.47 -5.44
C ASN A 144 16.35 -14.20 -6.78
N HIS A 145 16.79 -13.15 -7.49
CA HIS A 145 16.20 -12.72 -8.77
C HIS A 145 16.10 -13.84 -9.82
N ARG A 146 16.98 -14.86 -9.80
CA ARG A 146 16.92 -15.98 -10.76
C ARG A 146 15.81 -16.95 -10.44
N ILE A 147 15.51 -17.17 -9.17
CA ILE A 147 14.38 -17.99 -8.73
C ILE A 147 13.10 -17.25 -9.09
N THR A 148 12.97 -15.98 -8.67
CA THR A 148 11.81 -15.14 -8.97
C THR A 148 11.54 -15.02 -10.47
N ALA A 149 12.58 -14.80 -11.28
CA ALA A 149 12.43 -14.75 -12.74
C ALA A 149 11.81 -16.02 -13.33
N ARG A 150 12.18 -17.19 -12.81
CA ARG A 150 11.64 -18.46 -13.27
C ARG A 150 10.19 -18.66 -12.82
N GLU A 151 9.88 -18.35 -11.56
CA GLU A 151 8.54 -18.58 -11.02
C GLU A 151 7.50 -17.59 -11.56
N LEU A 152 7.92 -16.35 -11.85
CA LEU A 152 7.06 -15.31 -12.40
C LEU A 152 7.12 -15.20 -13.93
N ASP A 153 7.85 -16.09 -14.61
CA ASP A 153 8.09 -16.07 -16.06
C ASP A 153 8.59 -14.70 -16.57
N LEU A 154 9.51 -14.09 -15.82
CA LEU A 154 10.15 -12.81 -16.13
C LEU A 154 11.55 -13.00 -16.70
N SER A 155 12.07 -11.96 -17.35
CA SER A 155 13.50 -11.91 -17.61
C SER A 155 14.28 -11.76 -16.29
N PRO A 156 15.51 -12.31 -16.17
CA PRO A 156 16.32 -12.14 -14.96
C PRO A 156 16.53 -10.67 -14.55
N LEU A 157 16.66 -9.78 -15.54
CA LEU A 157 16.80 -8.34 -15.30
C LEU A 157 15.51 -7.72 -14.76
N GLU A 158 14.36 -8.06 -15.34
CA GLU A 158 13.07 -7.55 -14.87
C GLU A 158 12.76 -8.00 -13.45
N ALA A 159 13.07 -9.26 -13.12
CA ALA A 159 12.95 -9.78 -11.77
C ALA A 159 13.90 -9.07 -10.78
N GLU A 160 15.15 -8.80 -11.17
CA GLU A 160 16.08 -8.05 -10.32
C GLU A 160 15.59 -6.63 -10.05
N ILE A 161 15.13 -5.93 -11.10
CA ILE A 161 14.61 -4.56 -11.02
C ILE A 161 13.41 -4.49 -10.08
N ILE A 162 12.39 -5.33 -10.28
CA ILE A 162 11.18 -5.25 -9.46
C ILE A 162 11.43 -5.65 -8.00
N LEU A 163 12.31 -6.62 -7.75
CA LEU A 163 12.70 -6.98 -6.38
C LEU A 163 13.41 -5.82 -5.68
N GLN A 164 14.34 -5.14 -6.35
CA GLN A 164 15.02 -3.96 -5.79
C GLN A 164 14.06 -2.80 -5.53
N ALA A 165 13.11 -2.56 -6.44
CA ALA A 165 12.11 -1.51 -6.27
C ALA A 165 11.13 -1.78 -5.11
N LEU A 166 10.78 -3.06 -4.90
CA LEU A 166 9.89 -3.49 -3.81
C LEU A 166 10.61 -3.75 -2.48
N GLU A 167 11.93 -3.95 -2.48
CA GLU A 167 12.75 -4.21 -1.28
C GLU A 167 12.45 -3.24 -0.12
N PRO A 168 12.32 -1.91 -0.33
CA PRO A 168 12.06 -1.02 0.79
C PRO A 168 10.62 -1.15 1.32
N VAL A 169 9.64 -1.58 0.50
CA VAL A 169 8.28 -1.89 1.01
C VAL A 169 8.34 -3.19 1.81
N ALA A 170 8.95 -4.23 1.25
CA ALA A 170 9.03 -5.53 1.90
C ALA A 170 9.78 -5.44 3.25
N THR A 171 10.84 -4.64 3.32
CA THR A 171 11.58 -4.39 4.57
C THR A 171 10.72 -3.64 5.59
N GLU A 172 10.00 -2.59 5.17
CA GLU A 172 9.18 -1.73 6.04
C GLU A 172 7.96 -2.47 6.60
N TYR A 173 7.41 -3.42 5.84
CA TYR A 173 6.21 -4.17 6.22
C TYR A 173 6.48 -5.63 6.62
N ALA A 174 7.74 -6.03 6.81
CA ALA A 174 8.13 -7.41 7.12
C ALA A 174 7.41 -7.97 8.36
N ASP A 175 7.24 -7.15 9.41
CA ASP A 175 6.56 -7.56 10.65
C ASP A 175 5.03 -7.68 10.51
N ALA A 176 4.45 -7.07 9.47
CA ALA A 176 3.01 -7.11 9.19
C ALA A 176 2.60 -8.28 8.27
N ALA A 177 3.57 -8.97 7.67
CA ALA A 177 3.36 -10.13 6.82
C ALA A 177 3.32 -11.48 7.58
N ALA A 178 3.58 -11.46 8.90
CA ALA A 178 3.68 -12.64 9.77
C ALA A 178 2.36 -13.01 10.50
#